data_AF-A0A7C7RT78-F1
#
_entry.id   AF-A0A7C7RT78-F1
#
_cell.length_a   1.000
_cell.length_b   1.000
_cell.length_c   1.000
_cell.angle_alpha   90.00
_cell.angle_beta   90.00
_cell.angle_gamma   90.00
#
_symmetry.space_group_name_H-M   'P 1'
#
loop_
_entity.id
_entity.type
_entity.pdbx_description
1 polymer ?
#
loop_
_entity_poly.entity_id
_entity_poly.type
_entity_poly.pdbx_seq_one_letter_code
_entity_poly.pdbx_strand_id
1 'polypeptide(L)' 'MLRPWVEYLLGRGPVPDARRPRPEPASASTRPITVTDADFDRVVLGSEVPVLVDFWAAWCAPCRMIAPA' A
#
# COMPACT_ATOMS: atom_id res chain seq x y z
N MET A 1 -26.08 -6.73 7.22
CA MET A 1 -25.27 -6.01 6.20
C MET A 1 -23.80 -6.46 6.21
N LEU A 2 -23.51 -7.77 6.31
CA LEU A 2 -22.13 -8.31 6.36
C LEU A 2 -21.75 -9.13 5.12
N ARG A 3 -22.73 -9.43 4.26
CA ARG A 3 -22.57 -10.27 3.08
C ARG A 3 -21.44 -9.80 2.15
N PRO A 4 -21.27 -8.50 1.85
CA PRO A 4 -20.19 -8.03 0.98
C PRO A 4 -18.78 -8.33 1.54
N TRP A 5 -18.59 -8.14 2.85
CA TRP A 5 -17.33 -8.40 3.53
C TRP A 5 -17.01 -9.90 3.62
N VAL A 6 -18.03 -10.72 3.84
CA VAL A 6 -17.89 -12.19 3.86
C VAL A 6 -17.45 -12.71 2.49
N GLU A 7 -18.03 -12.22 1.39
CA GLU A 7 -17.60 -12.66 0.05
C GLU A 7 -16.16 -12.21 -0.30
N TYR A 8 -15.74 -11.04 0.19
CA TYR A 8 -14.36 -10.58 0.05
C TYR A 8 -13.38 -11.51 0.80
N LEU A 9 -13.67 -11.82 2.06
CA LEU A 9 -12.83 -12.72 2.88
C LEU A 9 -12.81 -14.16 2.35
N LEU A 10 -13.89 -14.61 1.70
CA LEU A 10 -13.97 -15.93 1.08
C LEU A 10 -13.37 -15.97 -0.35
N GLY A 11 -12.79 -14.86 -0.83
CA GLY A 11 -12.16 -14.80 -2.15
C GLY A 11 -13.15 -14.91 -3.33
N ARG A 12 -14.45 -14.71 -3.08
CA ARG A 12 -15.51 -14.71 -4.11
C ARG A 12 -15.87 -13.31 -4.59
N GLY A 13 -15.16 -12.30 -4.11
CA GLY A 13 -15.26 -10.91 -4.56
C GLY A 13 -14.49 -10.64 -5.86
N PRO A 14 -14.72 -9.47 -6.49
CA PRO A 14 -13.95 -9.05 -7.66
C PRO A 14 -12.46 -8.92 -7.30
N VAL A 15 -11.59 -9.58 -8.07
CA VAL A 15 -10.14 -9.48 -7.91
C VAL A 15 -9.65 -8.21 -8.60
N PRO A 16 -8.89 -7.33 -7.92
CA PRO A 16 -8.26 -6.19 -8.57
C PRO A 16 -7.37 -6.67 -9.72
N ASP A 17 -7.60 -6.16 -10.93
CA ASP A 17 -6.81 -6.55 -12.09
C ASP A 17 -5.38 -5.99 -11.97
N ALA A 18 -4.44 -6.88 -11.65
CA ALA A 18 -3.01 -6.56 -11.57
C ALA A 18 -2.38 -6.23 -12.93
N ARG A 19 -3.12 -6.35 -14.04
CA ARG A 19 -2.62 -6.09 -15.41
C ARG A 19 -2.69 -4.62 -15.85
N ARG A 20 -2.87 -3.67 -14.94
CA ARG A 20 -2.70 -2.25 -15.31
C ARG A 20 -1.28 -2.04 -15.86
N PRO A 21 -1.11 -1.32 -16.98
CA PRO A 21 0.22 -1.00 -17.50
C PRO A 21 1.04 -0.36 -16.39
N ARG A 22 2.17 -0.98 -16.06
CA ARG A 22 3.12 -0.42 -15.08
C ARG A 22 3.61 0.91 -15.63
N PRO A 23 3.35 2.05 -14.98
CA PRO A 23 4.01 3.28 -15.35
C PRO A 23 5.53 3.08 -15.23
N GLU A 24 6.29 3.63 -16.18
CA GLU A 24 7.75 3.57 -16.13
C GLU A 24 8.25 4.07 -14.77
N PRO A 25 9.20 3.37 -14.12
CA PRO A 25 9.64 3.75 -12.80
C PRO A 25 10.27 5.15 -12.88
N ALA A 26 9.57 6.15 -12.35
CA ALA A 26 10.18 7.43 -12.08
C ALA A 26 11.37 7.17 -11.15
N SER A 27 12.57 7.56 -11.59
CA SER A 27 13.79 7.52 -10.79
C SER A 27 13.56 8.40 -9.55
N ALA A 28 13.12 7.80 -8.46
CA ALA A 28 12.76 8.50 -7.24
C ALA A 28 13.66 8.01 -6.11
N SER A 29 14.87 8.58 -6.01
CA SER A 29 15.59 8.62 -4.74
C SER A 29 14.91 9.63 -3.83
N THR A 30 13.71 9.30 -3.36
CA THR A 30 12.93 10.11 -2.43
C THR A 30 12.97 9.45 -1.05
N ARG A 31 13.26 10.24 -0.01
CA ARG A 31 13.15 9.78 1.38
C ARG A 31 11.70 9.36 1.67
N PRO A 32 11.48 8.20 2.30
CA PRO A 32 10.15 7.83 2.75
C PRO A 32 9.59 8.89 3.70
N ILE A 33 8.31 9.19 3.58
CA ILE A 33 7.56 9.98 4.56
C ILE A 33 6.78 9.03 5.46
N THR A 34 6.67 9.35 6.74
CA THR A 34 5.79 8.61 7.66
C THR A 34 4.36 9.06 7.45
N VAL A 35 3.47 8.09 7.23
CA VAL A 35 2.02 8.29 7.13
C VAL A 35 1.36 7.53 8.27
N THR A 36 0.27 8.09 8.78
CA THR A 36 -0.57 7.54 9.84
C THR A 36 -1.98 7.30 9.33
N ASP A 37 -2.84 6.69 10.15
CA ASP A 37 -4.25 6.52 9.79
C ASP A 37 -4.97 7.86 9.55
N ALA A 38 -4.53 8.93 10.20
CA ALA A 38 -5.15 10.26 10.09
C ALA A 38 -4.95 10.91 8.70
N ASP A 39 -3.93 10.50 7.95
CA ASP A 39 -3.57 11.10 6.67
C ASP A 39 -3.45 10.09 5.51
N PHE A 40 -3.66 8.80 5.77
CA PHE A 40 -3.56 7.73 4.77
C PHE A 40 -4.46 7.97 3.56
N ASP A 41 -5.74 8.32 3.76
CA ASP A 41 -6.69 8.56 2.67
C ASP A 41 -6.22 9.68 1.74
N ARG A 42 -5.74 10.78 2.34
CA ARG A 42 -5.28 11.95 1.59
C ARG A 42 -3.96 11.70 0.87
N VAL A 43 -3.01 11.03 1.51
CA VAL A 43 -1.64 10.90 1.02
C VAL A 43 -1.47 9.69 0.09
N VAL A 44 -2.15 8.57 0.38
CA VAL A 44 -1.99 7.32 -0.35
C VAL A 44 -3.15 7.10 -1.32
N LEU A 45 -4.39 7.10 -0.83
CA LEU A 45 -5.55 6.78 -1.68
C LEU A 45 -5.90 7.92 -2.65
N GLY A 46 -5.64 9.17 -2.25
CA GLY A 46 -5.82 10.35 -3.09
C GLY A 46 -4.65 10.65 -4.04
N SER A 47 -3.64 9.78 -4.12
CA SER A 47 -2.47 10.03 -4.98
C SER A 47 -2.80 9.81 -6.45
N GLU A 48 -2.46 10.79 -7.29
CA GLU A 48 -2.56 10.72 -8.76
C GLU A 48 -1.55 9.74 -9.38
N VAL A 49 -0.54 9.32 -8.61
CA VAL A 49 0.48 8.34 -9.02
C VAL A 49 0.48 7.13 -8.10
N PRO A 50 0.92 5.95 -8.57
CA PRO A 50 1.05 4.78 -7.70
C PRO A 50 1.99 5.05 -6.53
N VAL A 51 1.55 4.68 -5.32
CA VAL A 51 2.32 4.83 -4.09
C VAL A 51 2.77 3.45 -3.61
N LEU A 52 4.07 3.29 -3.35
CA LEU A 52 4.60 2.12 -2.65
C LEU A 52 4.54 2.40 -1.14
N VAL A 53 3.92 1.50 -0.38
CA VAL A 53 3.78 1.62 1.06
C VAL A 53 4.56 0.51 1.76
N ASP A 54 5.43 0.89 2.69
CA ASP A 54 6.12 -0.02 3.61
C ASP A 54 5.36 -0.09 4.94
N PHE A 55 4.65 -1.19 5.17
CA PHE A 55 3.96 -1.46 6.43
C PHE A 55 4.94 -2.13 7.41
N TRP A 56 5.41 -1.36 8.38
CA TRP A 56 6.42 -1.81 9.34
C TRP A 56 5.95 -1.61 10.79
N ALA A 57 6.75 -2.15 11.73
CA ALA A 57 6.59 -1.88 13.16
C ALA A 57 7.95 -1.85 13.86
N ALA A 58 8.08 -1.06 14.93
CA ALA A 58 9.36 -0.91 15.65
C ALA A 58 9.93 -2.23 16.22
N TRP A 59 9.05 -3.18 16.53
CA TRP A 59 9.41 -4.50 17.03
C TRP A 59 9.65 -5.54 15.93
N CYS A 60 9.36 -5.21 14.66
CA CYS A 60 9.54 -6.13 13.54
C CYS A 60 11.02 -6.25 13.15
N ALA A 61 11.68 -7.33 13.58
CA ALA A 61 13.08 -7.58 13.25
C ALA A 61 13.35 -7.70 11.74
N PRO A 62 12.56 -8.45 10.95
CA PRO A 62 12.75 -8.50 9.49
C PRO A 62 12.59 -7.14 8.82
N CYS A 63 11.62 -6.31 9.25
CA CYS A 63 11.37 -5.00 8.68
C CYS A 63 12.60 -4.08 8.81
N ARG A 64 13.27 -4.10 9.97
CA ARG A 64 14.49 -3.31 10.20
C ARG A 64 15.67 -3.72 9.31
N MET A 65 15.69 -4.96 8.80
CA MET A 65 16.75 -5.42 7.90
C MET A 65 16.53 -4.97 6.45
N ILE A 66 15.27 -4.72 6.05
CA ILE A 66 14.91 -4.33 4.68
C ILE A 66 14.60 -2.83 4.54
N ALA A 67 14.44 -2.12 5.65
CA ALA A 67 14.06 -0.71 5.66
C ALA A 67 15.07 0.13 4.85
N PRO A 68 14.60 1.08 4.01
CA PRO A 68 15.47 2.03 3.33
C PRO A 68 16.30 2.86 4.33
N ALA A 69 17.56 3.15 3.99
CA ALA A 69 18.51 3.92 4.81
C ALA A 69 18.22 5.42 4.87
#